data_AF-A0A2W2F8H0-F1
#
_entry.id   AF-A0A2W2F8H0-F1
#
_cell.length_a   1.000
_cell.length_b   1.000
_cell.length_c   1.000
_cell.angle_alpha   90.00
_cell.angle_beta   90.00
_cell.angle_gamma   90.00
#
_symmetry.space_group_name_H-M   'P 1'
#
loop_
_entity.id
_entity.type
_entity.pdbx_description
1 polymer ?
#
loop_
_entity_poly.entity_id
_entity_poly.type
_entity_poly.pdbx_seq_one_letter_code
_entity_poly.pdbx_strand_id
1 'polypeptide(L)'
;MSLYGASPTQLTTAAGYCQSTAQYIEGMRLRVQEIKAGLQWQGGAYNQFAQAMNRWDTEFTQVIKILEDIYDRLNIGAGVYRNAADENMDIAGGFNSAGHSGGRIDSLINANR
;
A
#
# COMPACT_ATOMS: atom_id res chain seq x y z
N MET A 1 -6.64 4.75 13.71
CA MET A 1 -6.73 3.29 13.42
C MET A 1 -5.31 2.75 13.45
N SER A 2 -4.85 2.20 14.56
CA SER A 2 -3.53 1.57 14.62
C SER A 2 -3.64 0.17 14.01
N LEU A 3 -2.88 -0.07 12.94
CA LEU A 3 -2.63 -1.41 12.41
C LEU A 3 -1.73 -2.17 13.42
N TYR A 4 -2.28 -2.59 14.55
CA TYR A 4 -1.58 -3.50 15.46
C TYR A 4 -1.56 -4.91 14.82
N GLY A 5 -0.42 -5.32 14.28
CA GLY A 5 -0.11 -6.74 14.06
C GLY A 5 0.38 -7.18 12.67
N ALA A 6 0.30 -6.34 11.62
CA ALA A 6 0.83 -6.71 10.30
C ALA A 6 2.31 -6.34 10.17
N SER A 7 3.16 -7.28 9.76
CA SER A 7 4.57 -7.00 9.48
C SER A 7 4.71 -6.13 8.22
N PRO A 8 5.80 -5.34 8.07
CA PRO A 8 6.06 -4.58 6.85
C PRO A 8 5.94 -5.43 5.57
N THR A 9 6.41 -6.68 5.62
CA THR A 9 6.29 -7.64 4.53
C THR A 9 4.83 -7.95 4.17
N GLN A 10 3.96 -8.16 5.16
CA GLN A 10 2.54 -8.41 4.92
C GLN A 10 1.84 -7.21 4.28
N LEU A 11 2.22 -5.99 4.67
CA LEU A 11 1.70 -4.76 4.07
C LEU A 11 2.14 -4.61 2.61
N THR A 12 3.41 -4.86 2.31
CA THR A 12 3.92 -4.85 0.93
C THR A 12 3.27 -5.93 0.06
N THR A 13 3.05 -7.14 0.60
CA THR A 13 2.34 -8.21 -0.12
C THR A 13 0.89 -7.81 -0.42
N ALA A 14 0.18 -7.27 0.56
CA ALA A 14 -1.19 -6.79 0.38
C ALA A 14 -1.25 -5.66 -0.67
N ALA A 15 -0.29 -4.74 -0.66
CA ALA A 15 -0.17 -3.71 -1.69
C ALA A 15 -0.03 -4.36 -3.08
N GLY A 16 0.88 -5.34 -3.23
CA GLY A 16 1.04 -6.07 -4.49
C GLY A 16 -0.26 -6.69 -5.03
N TYR A 17 -1.13 -7.20 -4.15
CA TYR A 17 -2.45 -7.71 -4.57
C TYR A 17 -3.39 -6.60 -5.05
N CYS A 18 -3.41 -5.44 -4.40
CA CYS A 18 -4.18 -4.28 -4.85
C CYS A 18 -3.74 -3.82 -6.24
N GLN A 19 -2.43 -3.70 -6.47
CA GLN A 19 -1.87 -3.31 -7.78
C GLN A 19 -2.21 -4.32 -8.87
N SER A 20 -2.02 -5.62 -8.60
CA SER A 20 -2.31 -6.68 -9.57
C SER A 20 -3.79 -6.70 -9.96
N THR A 21 -4.67 -6.48 -8.98
CA THR A 21 -6.11 -6.43 -9.18
C THR A 21 -6.52 -5.19 -9.97
N ALA A 22 -5.94 -4.03 -9.68
CA ALA A 22 -6.17 -2.79 -10.42
C ALA A 22 -5.83 -2.95 -11.91
N GLN A 23 -4.66 -3.53 -12.21
CA GLN A 23 -4.22 -3.81 -13.58
C GLN A 23 -5.14 -4.80 -14.30
N TYR A 24 -5.59 -5.86 -13.60
CA TYR A 24 -6.51 -6.82 -14.18
C TYR A 24 -7.87 -6.20 -14.54
N ILE A 25 -8.42 -5.38 -13.63
CA ILE A 25 -9.68 -4.67 -13.85
C ILE A 25 -9.55 -3.68 -15.01
N GLU A 26 -8.44 -2.94 -15.10
CA GLU A 26 -8.16 -2.02 -16.20
C GLU A 26 -8.13 -2.76 -17.54
N GLY A 27 -7.47 -3.92 -17.62
CA GLY A 27 -7.47 -4.77 -18.81
C GLY A 27 -8.87 -5.21 -19.23
N MET A 28 -9.72 -5.61 -18.27
CA MET A 28 -11.13 -5.94 -18.55
C MET A 28 -11.91 -4.72 -19.05
N ARG A 29 -11.69 -3.54 -18.47
CA ARG A 29 -12.32 -2.29 -18.88
C ARG A 29 -12.01 -1.94 -20.33
N LEU A 30 -10.74 -1.98 -20.70
CA LEU A 30 -10.29 -1.72 -22.08
C LEU A 30 -10.89 -2.73 -23.07
N ARG A 31 -10.89 -4.02 -22.74
CA ARG A 31 -11.50 -5.06 -23.58
C ARG A 31 -12.99 -4.82 -23.81
N VAL A 32 -13.72 -4.36 -22.80
CA VAL A 32 -15.14 -4.03 -22.93
C VAL A 32 -15.35 -2.83 -23.87
N GLN A 33 -14.46 -1.82 -23.83
CA GLN A 33 -14.51 -0.71 -24.79
C GLN A 33 -14.23 -1.17 -26.23
N GLU A 34 -13.28 -2.07 -26.43
CA GLU A 34 -13.00 -2.67 -27.75
C GLU A 34 -14.21 -3.45 -28.29
N ILE A 35 -14.86 -4.26 -27.44
CA ILE A 35 -16.09 -4.99 -27.82
C ILE A 35 -17.19 -4.02 -28.24
N LYS A 36 -17.40 -2.95 -27.46
CA LYS A 36 -18.37 -1.90 -27.78
C LYS A 36 -18.05 -1.22 -29.13
N ALA A 37 -16.78 -0.93 -29.40
CA ALA A 37 -16.36 -0.29 -30.65
C ALA A 37 -16.61 -1.17 -31.89
N GLY A 38 -16.62 -2.50 -31.73
CA GLY A 38 -16.94 -3.44 -32.80
C GLY A 38 -18.43 -3.51 -33.17
N LEU A 39 -19.32 -2.93 -32.36
CA LEU A 39 -20.77 -2.98 -32.62
C LEU A 39 -21.15 -2.10 -33.81
N GLN A 40 -21.81 -2.70 -34.81
CA GLN A 40 -22.33 -2.01 -36.00
C GLN A 40 -23.79 -1.53 -35.81
N TRP A 41 -24.37 -1.73 -34.63
CA TRP A 41 -25.75 -1.36 -34.32
C TRP A 41 -25.89 0.15 -34.16
N GLN A 42 -26.95 0.74 -34.73
CA GLN A 42 -27.23 2.18 -34.65
C GLN A 42 -28.69 2.45 -34.27
N GLY A 43 -28.96 3.70 -33.84
CA GLY A 43 -30.30 4.18 -33.50
C GLY A 43 -30.49 4.46 -32.00
N GLY A 44 -31.73 4.74 -31.59
CA GLY A 44 -32.04 5.18 -30.22
C GLY A 44 -31.63 4.20 -29.12
N ALA A 45 -31.75 2.89 -29.37
CA ALA A 45 -31.37 1.87 -28.41
C ALA A 45 -29.83 1.72 -28.28
N TYR A 46 -29.08 1.87 -29.39
CA TYR A 46 -27.62 1.97 -29.33
C TYR A 46 -27.17 3.17 -28.50
N ASN A 47 -27.82 4.33 -28.66
CA ASN A 47 -27.46 5.54 -27.90
C ASN A 47 -27.63 5.34 -26.38
N GLN A 48 -28.71 4.69 -25.96
CA GLN A 48 -28.94 4.37 -24.54
C GLN A 48 -27.88 3.39 -24.01
N PHE A 49 -27.59 2.34 -24.77
CA PHE A 49 -26.51 1.41 -24.44
C PHE A 49 -25.15 2.12 -24.34
N ALA A 50 -24.82 2.98 -25.31
CA ALA A 50 -23.55 3.72 -25.33
C ALA A 50 -23.40 4.64 -24.11
N GLN A 51 -24.48 5.31 -23.69
CA GLN A 51 -24.49 6.12 -22.46
C GLN A 51 -24.26 5.27 -21.21
N ALA A 52 -24.95 4.12 -21.09
CA ALA A 52 -24.75 3.19 -19.98
C ALA A 52 -23.30 2.70 -19.91
N MET A 53 -22.71 2.37 -21.07
CA MET A 53 -21.31 1.94 -21.14
C MET A 53 -20.32 3.05 -20.79
N ASN A 54 -20.58 4.31 -21.13
CA ASN A 54 -19.73 5.44 -20.72
C ASN A 54 -19.76 5.65 -19.21
N ARG A 55 -20.94 5.47 -18.59
CA ARG A 55 -21.07 5.55 -17.14
C ARG A 55 -20.36 4.40 -16.44
N TRP A 56 -20.55 3.18 -16.93
CA TRP A 56 -19.81 2.00 -16.47
C TRP A 56 -18.30 2.22 -16.52
N ASP A 57 -17.80 2.77 -17.63
CA ASP A 57 -16.37 3.09 -17.79
C ASP A 57 -15.85 4.02 -16.70
N THR A 58 -16.59 5.11 -16.46
CA THR A 58 -16.25 6.12 -15.44
C THR A 58 -16.25 5.52 -14.04
N GLU A 59 -17.27 4.72 -13.70
CA GLU A 59 -17.39 4.07 -12.40
C GLU A 59 -16.25 3.07 -12.18
N PHE A 60 -15.86 2.31 -13.19
CA PHE A 60 -14.74 1.37 -13.10
C PHE A 60 -13.38 2.06 -12.99
N THR A 61 -13.18 3.20 -13.65
CA THR A 61 -11.99 4.03 -13.42
C THR A 61 -11.90 4.49 -11.96
N GLN A 62 -13.02 4.76 -11.29
CA GLN A 62 -13.00 5.10 -9.85
C GLN A 62 -12.63 3.90 -8.97
N VAL A 63 -13.10 2.70 -9.29
CA VAL A 63 -12.72 1.47 -8.57
C VAL A 63 -11.21 1.23 -8.66
N ILE A 64 -10.63 1.41 -9.85
CA ILE A 64 -9.18 1.29 -10.07
C ILE A 64 -8.42 2.30 -9.21
N LYS A 65 -8.84 3.57 -9.20
CA LYS A 65 -8.22 4.60 -8.35
C LYS A 65 -8.28 4.28 -6.86
N ILE A 66 -9.36 3.66 -6.38
CA ILE A 66 -9.46 3.25 -4.97
C ILE A 66 -8.42 2.16 -4.67
N LEU A 67 -8.22 1.20 -5.57
CA LEU A 67 -7.21 0.16 -5.39
C LEU A 67 -5.78 0.73 -5.42
N GLU A 68 -5.53 1.73 -6.27
CA GLU A 68 -4.26 2.46 -6.32
C GLU A 68 -4.01 3.29 -5.04
N ASP A 69 -5.02 3.98 -4.51
CA ASP A 69 -4.90 4.71 -3.23
C ASP A 69 -4.65 3.75 -2.06
N ILE A 70 -5.30 2.58 -2.03
CA ILE A 70 -5.03 1.55 -1.02
C ILE A 70 -3.59 1.04 -1.16
N TYR A 71 -3.11 0.80 -2.38
CA TYR A 71 -1.72 0.41 -2.65
C TYR A 71 -0.73 1.43 -2.06
N ASP A 72 -0.93 2.72 -2.35
CA ASP A 72 -0.05 3.79 -1.85
C ASP A 72 -0.06 3.86 -0.32
N ARG A 73 -1.24 3.80 0.30
CA ARG A 73 -1.37 3.81 1.77
C ARG A 73 -0.69 2.63 2.43
N LEU A 74 -0.78 1.44 1.84
CA LEU A 74 -0.12 0.24 2.36
C LEU A 74 1.41 0.35 2.27
N ASN A 75 1.93 0.91 1.17
CA ASN A 75 3.37 1.14 1.02
C ASN A 75 3.91 2.23 1.95
N ILE A 76 3.17 3.33 2.13
CA ILE A 76 3.51 4.36 3.13
C ILE A 76 3.54 3.74 4.53
N GLY A 77 2.52 2.96 4.88
CA GLY A 77 2.47 2.23 6.15
C GLY A 77 3.69 1.32 6.34
N ALA A 78 4.01 0.49 5.36
CA ALA A 78 5.16 -0.41 5.40
C ALA A 78 6.50 0.34 5.60
N GLY A 79 6.66 1.50 4.95
CA GLY A 79 7.83 2.35 5.13
C GLY A 79 7.97 2.92 6.55
N VAL A 80 6.87 3.41 7.12
CA VAL A 80 6.85 3.91 8.51
C VAL A 80 7.23 2.81 9.50
N TYR A 81 6.71 1.59 9.34
CA TYR A 81 7.06 0.48 10.21
C TYR A 81 8.52 0.03 10.08
N ARG A 82 9.09 0.06 8.87
CA ARG A 82 10.52 -0.23 8.66
C ARG A 82 11.39 0.79 9.38
N ASN A 83 11.12 2.08 9.21
CA ASN A 83 11.90 3.14 9.87
C ASN A 83 11.79 3.04 11.41
N ALA A 84 10.60 2.79 11.94
CA ALA A 84 10.42 2.59 13.38
C ALA A 84 11.14 1.33 13.90
N ALA A 85 11.19 0.25 13.11
CA ALA A 85 11.94 -0.94 13.47
C ALA A 85 13.46 -0.67 13.46
N ASP A 86 13.95 0.06 12.46
CA ASP A 86 15.37 0.43 12.33
C ASP A 86 15.81 1.38 13.46
N GLU A 87 15.00 2.39 13.80
CA GLU A 87 15.24 3.30 14.95
C GLU A 87 15.28 2.54 16.28
N ASN A 88 14.34 1.61 16.50
CA ASN A 88 14.34 0.79 17.70
C ASN A 88 15.55 -0.17 17.76
N MET A 89 16.01 -0.67 16.61
CA MET A 89 17.19 -1.52 16.53
C MET A 89 18.49 -0.74 16.73
N ASP A 90 18.57 0.51 16.28
CA ASP A 90 19.70 1.41 16.55
C ASP A 90 19.76 1.78 18.05
N ILE A 91 18.61 2.08 18.66
CA ILE A 91 18.50 2.30 20.11
C ILE A 91 18.90 1.03 20.89
N ALA A 92 18.37 -0.14 20.53
CA ALA A 92 18.70 -1.40 21.19
C ALA A 92 20.15 -1.84 20.91
N GLY A 93 20.68 -1.56 19.73
CA GLY A 93 22.06 -1.79 19.32
C GLY A 93 23.05 -0.88 20.05
N GLY A 94 22.65 0.36 20.33
CA GLY A 94 23.38 1.30 21.19
C GLY A 94 23.47 0.82 22.65
N PHE A 95 22.44 0.12 23.14
CA PHE A 95 22.50 -0.56 24.45
C PHE A 95 23.38 -1.83 24.44
N ASN A 96 23.42 -2.58 23.34
CA ASN A 96 24.30 -3.77 23.23
C ASN A 96 25.76 -3.44 22.86
N SER A 97 26.05 -2.28 22.26
CA SER A 97 27.43 -1.79 22.05
C SER A 97 28.04 -1.20 23.34
N ALA A 98 27.21 -0.86 24.33
CA ALA A 98 27.65 -0.53 25.68
C ALA A 98 28.11 -1.76 26.51
N GLY A 99 28.26 -2.93 25.87
CA GLY A 99 28.70 -4.19 26.50
C GLY A 99 30.21 -4.46 26.46
N HIS A 100 31.06 -3.56 25.95
CA HIS A 100 32.53 -3.75 25.90
C HIS A 100 33.36 -2.67 26.61
N SER A 101 32.80 -1.92 27.56
CA SER A 101 33.62 -1.13 28.48
C SER A 101 32.95 -1.02 29.84
N GLY A 102 33.41 -1.88 30.75
CA GLY A 102 33.11 -1.79 32.18
C GLY A 102 33.62 -0.49 32.78
N GLY A 103 32.82 0.57 32.73
CA GLY A 103 33.24 1.88 33.26
C GLY A 103 32.15 2.85 33.72
N ARG A 104 30.85 2.52 33.64
CA ARG A 104 29.79 3.47 34.08
C ARG A 104 29.04 3.09 35.35
N ILE A 105 29.07 1.83 35.77
CA ILE A 105 28.42 1.43 37.03
C ILE A 105 29.34 1.76 38.23
N ASP A 106 30.67 1.70 38.05
CA ASP A 106 31.63 1.96 39.13
C ASP A 106 31.72 3.45 39.51
N SER A 107 31.40 4.37 38.58
CA SER A 107 31.42 5.82 38.86
C SER A 107 30.19 6.31 39.62
N LEU A 108 29.10 5.55 39.66
CA LEU A 108 27.91 5.89 40.46
C LEU A 108 27.99 5.35 41.89
N ILE A 109 28.78 4.29 42.12
CA ILE A 109 28.98 3.71 43.46
C ILE A 109 30.10 4.45 44.21
N ASN A 110 31.11 4.97 43.52
CA ASN A 110 32.23 5.67 44.17
C ASN A 110 32.06 7.19 44.30
N ALA A 111 30.95 7.77 43.81
CA ALA A 111 30.63 9.19 43.96
C ALA A 111 29.89 9.53 45.28
N ASN A 112 29.69 8.53 46.17
CA ASN A 112 28.94 8.70 47.42
C ASN A 112 29.72 8.20 48.66
N ARG A 113 31.04 8.42 48.68
CA ARG A 113 31.87 8.38 49.89
C ARG A 113 32.86 9.52 49.93
#